data_AF-A0A4R0NAF7-F1
#
_entry.id   AF-A0A4R0NAF7-F1
#
_cell.length_a   1.000
_cell.length_b   1.000
_cell.length_c   1.000
_cell.angle_alpha   90.00
_cell.angle_beta   90.00
_cell.angle_gamma   90.00
#
_symmetry.space_group_name_H-M   'P 1'
#
loop_
_entity.id
_entity.type
_entity.pdbx_description
1 polymer ?
#
loop_
_entity_poly.entity_id
_entity_poly.type
_entity_poly.pdbx_seq_one_letter_code
_entity_poly.pdbx_strand_id
1 'polypeptide(L)'
;METKETEFLYSSRRNNKQRFDKRLIAHIVDLAEQGVPRRDLVNDYGMSPGTLIDWIAKYGSGIAKHKRYTAGEKRSVIRAIKAGMS
;
A
#
# COMPACT_ATOMS: atom_id res chain seq x y z
N MET A 1 -6.26 -5.30 -19.95
CA MET A 1 -5.64 -6.29 -19.05
C MET A 1 -6.68 -6.65 -18.02
N GLU A 2 -7.15 -7.90 -18.01
CA GLU A 2 -8.06 -8.40 -16.96
C GLU A 2 -7.35 -8.31 -15.61
N THR A 3 -7.81 -7.40 -14.75
CA THR A 3 -7.50 -7.46 -13.33
C THR A 3 -8.20 -8.69 -12.79
N LYS A 4 -7.51 -9.84 -12.80
CA LYS A 4 -7.97 -11.02 -12.08
C LYS A 4 -8.09 -10.62 -10.61
N GLU A 5 -9.31 -10.41 -10.15
CA GLU A 5 -9.66 -10.32 -8.75
C GLU A 5 -9.39 -11.70 -8.15
N THR A 6 -8.11 -12.00 -7.92
CA THR A 6 -7.71 -13.19 -7.18
C THR A 6 -8.28 -12.97 -5.79
N GLU A 7 -9.38 -13.67 -5.48
CA GLU A 7 -9.95 -13.71 -4.14
C GLU A 7 -8.87 -14.22 -3.18
N PHE A 8 -8.11 -13.28 -2.61
CA PHE A 8 -7.04 -13.60 -1.71
C PHE A 8 -7.68 -13.98 -0.38
N LEU A 9 -7.94 -15.27 -0.22
CA LEU A 9 -8.50 -15.83 1.01
C LEU A 9 -7.43 -15.76 2.11
N TYR A 10 -7.57 -14.79 3.02
CA TYR A 10 -6.77 -14.70 4.24
C TYR A 10 -7.63 -14.88 5.49
N SER A 11 -7.01 -15.33 6.57
CA SER A 11 -7.71 -15.44 7.85
C SER A 11 -8.10 -14.06 8.37
N SER A 12 -9.39 -13.79 8.53
CA SER A 12 -9.86 -12.58 9.20
C SER A 12 -9.40 -12.56 10.66
N ARG A 13 -9.09 -11.36 11.18
CA ARG A 13 -8.64 -11.20 12.57
C ARG A 13 -9.84 -11.24 13.50
N ARG A 14 -9.84 -12.18 14.45
CA ARG A 14 -10.83 -12.25 15.53
C ARG A 14 -10.46 -11.37 16.73
N ASN A 15 -9.18 -11.00 16.85
CA ASN A 15 -8.66 -10.19 17.97
C ASN A 15 -7.43 -9.39 17.53
N ASN A 16 -7.23 -8.22 18.14
CA ASN A 16 -6.05 -7.36 17.98
C ASN A 16 -4.74 -8.04 18.40
N LYS A 17 -4.79 -9.08 19.26
CA LYS A 17 -3.61 -9.88 19.65
C LYS A 17 -3.24 -10.97 18.63
N GLN A 18 -4.12 -11.28 17.69
CA GLN A 18 -3.86 -12.30 16.67
C GLN A 18 -2.79 -11.80 15.70
N ARG A 19 -1.81 -12.67 15.42
CA ARG A 19 -0.78 -12.41 14.42
C ARG A 19 -1.39 -12.39 13.02
N PHE A 20 -0.85 -11.54 12.15
CA PHE A 20 -1.20 -11.53 10.73
C PHE A 20 -0.62 -12.77 10.04
N ASP A 21 -1.36 -13.31 9.06
CA ASP A 21 -0.85 -14.34 8.17
C ASP A 21 0.33 -13.77 7.36
N LYS A 22 1.41 -14.54 7.24
CA LYS A 22 2.58 -14.16 6.44
C LYS A 22 2.21 -13.91 4.98
N ARG A 23 1.25 -14.66 4.43
CA ARG A 23 0.77 -14.46 3.05
C ARG A 23 0.13 -13.08 2.91
N LEU A 24 -0.68 -12.69 3.88
CA LEU A 24 -1.33 -11.38 3.93
C LEU A 24 -0.30 -10.25 4.04
N ILE A 25 0.74 -10.43 4.86
CA ILE A 25 1.84 -9.46 4.95
C ILE A 25 2.49 -9.24 3.58
N ALA A 26 2.83 -10.33 2.88
CA ALA A 26 3.46 -10.25 1.56
C ALA A 26 2.55 -9.55 0.54
N HIS A 27 1.26 -9.87 0.54
CA HIS A 27 0.28 -9.23 -0.34
C HIS A 27 0.17 -7.72 -0.09
N ILE A 28 0.12 -7.30 1.18
CA ILE A 28 0.00 -5.87 1.54
C ILE A 28 1.27 -5.10 1.18
N VAL A 29 2.45 -5.73 1.31
CA VAL A 29 3.71 -5.14 0.87
C VAL A 29 3.73 -4.98 -0.64
N ASP A 30 3.29 -5.97 -1.41
CA ASP A 30 3.19 -5.89 -2.88
C ASP A 30 2.24 -4.76 -3.32
N LEU A 31 1.06 -4.64 -2.71
CA LEU A 31 0.15 -3.51 -2.96
C LEU A 31 0.78 -2.15 -2.65
N ALA A 32 1.54 -2.05 -1.55
CA ALA A 32 2.25 -0.82 -1.22
C ALA A 32 3.35 -0.49 -2.25
N GLU A 33 3.99 -1.49 -2.85
CA GLU A 33 4.98 -1.30 -3.92
C GLU A 33 4.35 -0.90 -5.25
N GLN A 34 3.16 -1.42 -5.55
CA GLN A 34 2.35 -1.03 -6.70
C GLN A 34 1.80 0.40 -6.60
N GLY A 35 1.98 1.06 -5.44
CA GLY A 35 1.65 2.46 -5.24
C GLY A 35 0.28 2.68 -4.60
N VAL A 36 -0.36 1.65 -4.05
CA VAL A 36 -1.60 1.80 -3.28
C VAL A 36 -1.34 2.72 -2.08
N PRO A 37 -2.21 3.72 -1.82
CA PRO A 37 -2.02 4.63 -0.70
C PRO A 37 -1.95 3.87 0.63
N ARG A 38 -0.87 4.10 1.39
CA ARG A 38 -0.65 3.46 2.70
C ARG A 38 -1.79 3.69 3.70
N ARG A 39 -2.47 4.84 3.61
CA ARG A 39 -3.64 5.16 4.43
C ARG A 39 -4.78 4.17 4.19
N ASP A 40 -5.01 3.85 2.92
CA ASP A 40 -6.13 3.00 2.52
C ASP A 40 -5.82 1.55 2.95
N LEU A 41 -4.59 1.08 2.76
CA LEU A 41 -4.12 -0.21 3.31
C LEU A 41 -4.27 -0.32 4.84
N VAL A 42 -3.98 0.75 5.57
CA VAL A 42 -4.13 0.78 7.04
C VAL A 42 -5.60 0.63 7.45
N ASN A 43 -6.49 1.33 6.74
CA ASN A 43 -7.93 1.30 7.01
C ASN A 43 -8.55 -0.05 6.63
N ASP A 44 -8.26 -0.54 5.42
CA ASP A 44 -8.87 -1.76 4.87
C ASP A 44 -8.47 -3.02 5.64
N TYR A 45 -7.20 -3.10 6.06
CA TYR A 45 -6.65 -4.28 6.75
C TYR A 45 -6.60 -4.14 8.28
N GLY A 46 -7.06 -3.01 8.84
CA GLY A 46 -7.18 -2.79 10.28
C GLY A 46 -5.87 -2.98 11.05
N MET A 47 -4.80 -2.37 10.54
CA MET A 47 -3.46 -2.40 11.17
C MET A 47 -3.01 -1.02 11.63
N SER A 48 -1.88 -0.95 12.35
CA SER A 48 -1.29 0.35 12.68
C SER A 48 -0.41 0.86 11.53
N PRO A 49 -0.30 2.18 11.32
CA PRO A 49 0.63 2.74 10.34
C PRO A 49 2.09 2.33 10.55
N GLY A 50 2.52 2.20 11.82
CA GLY A 50 3.87 1.73 12.16
C GLY A 50 4.14 0.31 11.70
N THR A 51 3.16 -0.58 11.86
CA THR A 51 3.24 -1.97 11.40
C THR A 51 3.49 -2.05 9.89
N LEU A 52 2.78 -1.23 9.11
CA LEU A 52 2.96 -1.20 7.66
C LEU A 52 4.36 -0.68 7.27
N ILE A 53 4.85 0.35 7.97
CA ILE A 53 6.21 0.89 7.73
C ILE A 53 7.26 -0.19 7.99
N ASP A 54 7.14 -0.91 9.10
CA ASP A 54 8.07 -1.99 9.47
C ASP A 54 8.05 -3.13 8.45
N TRP A 55 6.87 -3.49 7.94
CA TRP A 55 6.75 -4.55 6.93
C TRP A 55 7.36 -4.12 5.58
N ILE A 56 7.12 -2.90 5.13
CA ILE A 56 7.74 -2.38 3.91
C ILE A 56 9.27 -2.31 4.08
N ALA A 57 9.75 -1.88 5.25
CA ALA A 57 11.19 -1.83 5.52
C ALA A 57 11.84 -3.22 5.56
N LYS A 58 11.11 -4.23 6.08
CA LYS A 58 11.63 -5.60 6.26
C LYS A 58 11.48 -6.49 5.04
N TYR A 59 10.36 -6.39 4.33
CA TYR A 59 9.98 -7.32 3.25
C TYR A 59 9.91 -6.65 1.88
N GLY A 60 9.90 -5.31 1.81
CA GLY A 60 9.91 -4.60 0.54
C GLY A 60 11.26 -4.66 -0.16
N SER A 61 11.23 -4.51 -1.48
CA SER A 61 12.38 -4.42 -2.40
C SER A 61 13.26 -3.19 -2.18
N GLY A 62 12.89 -2.29 -1.27
CA GLY A 62 13.59 -1.02 -1.02
C GLY A 62 13.33 0.06 -2.08
N ILE A 63 12.54 -0.23 -3.12
CA ILE A 63 12.08 0.74 -4.12
C ILE A 63 10.97 1.63 -3.53
N ALA A 64 10.11 1.04 -2.69
CA ALA A 64 9.05 1.74 -1.97
C ALA A 64 9.54 2.54 -0.73
N LYS A 65 10.73 3.14 -0.81
CA LYS A 65 11.18 4.10 0.19
C LYS A 65 10.23 5.29 0.23
N HIS A 66 10.12 5.89 1.41
CA HIS A 66 9.24 7.03 1.66
C HIS A 66 9.68 8.24 0.82
N LYS A 67 9.20 8.34 -0.43
CA LYS A 67 9.55 9.47 -1.30
C LYS A 67 8.75 10.70 -0.86
N ARG A 68 9.46 11.75 -0.44
CA ARG A 68 8.86 13.05 -0.15
C ARG A 68 8.84 13.85 -1.44
N TYR A 69 7.66 14.02 -2.02
CA TYR A 69 7.48 14.90 -3.18
C TYR A 69 7.50 16.37 -2.74
N THR A 70 8.27 17.17 -3.46
CA THR A 70 8.29 18.62 -3.35
C THR A 70 6.96 19.22 -3.80
N ALA A 71 6.70 20.47 -3.41
CA ALA A 71 5.51 21.20 -3.86
C ALA A 71 5.46 21.33 -5.40
N GLY A 72 6.63 21.49 -6.05
CA GLY A 72 6.74 21.56 -7.51
C GLY A 72 6.34 20.26 -8.19
N GLU A 73 6.84 19.12 -7.73
CA GLU A 73 6.47 17.80 -8.26
C GLU A 73 4.98 17.52 -8.12
N LYS A 74 4.39 17.83 -6.95
CA LYS A 74 2.94 17.68 -6.72
C LYS A 74 2.12 18.52 -7.69
N ARG A 75 2.48 19.79 -7.89
CA ARG A 75 1.82 20.69 -8.85
C ARG A 75 1.95 20.19 -10.28
N SER A 76 3.11 19.64 -10.64
CA SER A 76 3.36 19.07 -11.97
C SER A 76 2.42 17.89 -12.24
N VAL A 77 2.28 16.96 -11.29
CA VAL A 77 1.34 15.83 -11.39
C VAL A 77 -0.10 16.32 -11.57
N ILE A 78 -0.55 17.28 -10.76
CA ILE A 78 -1.90 17.85 -10.87
C ILE A 78 -2.13 18.49 -12.24
N ARG A 79 -1.14 19.24 -12.75
CA ARG A 79 -1.22 19.86 -14.08
C ARG A 79 -1.31 18.81 -15.19
N ALA A 80 -0.50 17.76 -15.11
CA ALA A 80 -0.51 16.67 -16.09
C ALA A 80 -1.86 15.93 -16.11
N ILE A 81 -2.42 15.64 -14.93
CA ILE A 81 -3.76 15.05 -14.80
C ILE A 81 -4.81 15.95 -15.45
N LYS A 82 -4.78 17.26 -15.17
CA LYS A 82 -5.72 18.22 -15.76
C LYS A 82 -5.58 18.33 -17.29
N ALA A 83 -4.36 18.23 -17.82
CA ALA A 83 -4.09 18.34 -19.25
C ALA A 83 -4.47 17.08 -20.03
N GLY A 84 -4.36 15.89 -19.44
CA GLY A 84 -4.73 14.62 -20.06
C GLY A 84 -6.21 14.24 -19.91
N MET A 85 -6.98 14.98 -19.11
CA MET A 85 -8.45 14.86 -19.01
C MET A 85 -9.20 15.92 -19.86
N SER A 86 -8.47 16.64 -20.72
CA SER A 86 -9.02 17.56 -21.71
C SER A 86 -8.98 16.94 -23.10
#